data_AF-A0A9E8SIY2-F1
#
_entry.id   AF-A0A9E8SIY2-F1
#
_cell.length_a   1.000
_cell.length_b   1.000
_cell.length_c   1.000
_cell.angle_alpha   90.00
_cell.angle_beta   90.00
_cell.angle_gamma   90.00
#
_symmetry.space_group_name_H-M   'P 1'
#
loop_
_entity.id
_entity.type
_entity.pdbx_description
1 polymer ?
#
loop_
_entity_poly.entity_id
_entity_poly.type
_entity_poly.pdbx_seq_one_letter_code
_entity_poly.pdbx_strand_id
1 'polypeptide(L)' 'MKTFSSIEEAFDWWVKNLYPTLTPEMKKGKAVQAMQDYIYERGISEKRMKEILVEYGHFEIETIVRYKP' A
#
# COMPACT_ATOMS: atom_id res chain seq x y z
N MET A 1 -14.33 6.17 7.55
CA MET A 1 -12.90 6.37 7.24
C MET A 1 -12.08 5.41 8.10
N LYS A 2 -11.10 4.72 7.51
CA LYS A 2 -10.19 3.82 8.23
C LYS A 2 -8.80 4.48 8.22
N THR A 3 -8.21 4.60 9.39
CA THR A 3 -6.85 5.13 9.56
C THR A 3 -5.90 3.98 9.88
N PHE A 4 -4.65 4.11 9.45
CA PHE A 4 -3.60 3.14 9.70
C PHE A 4 -2.46 3.81 10.45
N SER A 5 -1.76 3.06 11.28
CA SER A 5 -0.65 3.57 12.09
C SER A 5 0.66 3.64 11.31
N SER A 6 0.77 2.87 10.22
CA SER A 6 1.92 2.85 9.32
C SER A 6 1.52 2.55 7.88
N ILE A 7 2.46 2.79 6.95
CA ILE A 7 2.29 2.44 5.54
C ILE A 7 2.22 0.93 5.35
N GLU A 8 3.01 0.17 6.10
CA GLU A 8 3.01 -1.29 6.03
C GLU A 8 1.67 -1.88 6.46
N GLU A 9 1.04 -1.34 7.52
CA GLU A 9 -0.28 -1.77 7.97
C GLU A 9 -1.36 -1.47 6.92
N ALA A 10 -1.30 -0.29 6.30
CA ALA A 10 -2.19 0.08 5.19
C ALA A 10 -1.99 -0.84 3.98
N PHE A 11 -0.73 -1.17 3.67
CA PHE A 11 -0.38 -2.04 2.55
C PHE A 11 -0.83 -3.48 2.75
N ASP A 12 -0.65 -4.04 3.96
CA ASP A 12 -1.18 -5.36 4.33
C ASP A 12 -2.71 -5.42 4.13
N TRP A 13 -3.41 -4.40 4.61
CA TRP A 13 -4.85 -4.32 4.44
C TRP A 13 -5.24 -4.22 2.97
N TRP A 14 -4.51 -3.42 2.17
CA TRP A 14 -4.74 -3.30 0.73
C TRP A 14 -4.56 -4.65 0.04
N VAL A 15 -3.48 -5.40 0.31
CA VAL A 15 -3.23 -6.73 -0.26
C VAL A 15 -4.36 -7.71 0.07
N LYS A 16 -4.89 -7.67 1.29
CA LYS A 16 -5.91 -8.62 1.76
C LYS A 16 -7.34 -8.26 1.31
N ASN A 17 -7.66 -6.97 1.21
CA ASN A 17 -9.05 -6.52 1.06
C ASN A 17 -9.32 -5.86 -0.30
N LEU A 18 -8.37 -5.09 -0.84
CA LEU A 18 -8.59 -4.29 -2.03
C LEU A 18 -7.93 -4.87 -3.28
N TYR A 19 -6.70 -5.39 -3.17
CA TYR A 19 -6.03 -6.07 -4.27
C TYR A 19 -6.89 -7.17 -4.90
N PRO A 20 -7.62 -8.03 -4.16
CA PRO A 20 -8.48 -9.06 -4.75
C PRO A 20 -9.66 -8.48 -5.55
N THR A 21 -10.11 -7.26 -5.27
CA THR A 21 -11.23 -6.61 -5.95
C THR A 21 -10.79 -5.80 -7.18
N LEU A 22 -9.49 -5.58 -7.36
CA LEU A 22 -8.96 -4.90 -8.54
C LEU A 22 -9.30 -5.65 -9.83
N THR A 23 -9.55 -4.88 -10.89
CA THR A 23 -9.83 -5.42 -12.22
C THR A 23 -8.60 -6.15 -12.78
N PRO A 24 -8.78 -7.08 -13.73
CA PRO A 24 -7.66 -7.78 -14.37
C PRO A 24 -6.65 -6.84 -15.05
N GLU A 25 -7.07 -5.64 -15.47
CA GLU A 25 -6.19 -4.64 -16.07
C GLU A 25 -5.32 -3.96 -15.01
N MET A 26 -5.87 -3.68 -13.83
CA MET A 26 -5.15 -3.11 -12.70
C MET A 26 -4.22 -4.13 -12.02
N LYS A 27 -4.57 -5.42 -12.05
CA LYS A 27 -3.72 -6.54 -11.55
C LYS A 27 -2.56 -6.89 -12.51
N LYS A 28 -1.95 -5.89 -13.12
CA LYS A 28 -0.80 -6.03 -14.01
C LYS A 28 0.28 -5.02 -13.65
N GLY A 29 1.51 -5.32 -14.03
CA GLY A 29 2.64 -4.43 -13.80
C GLY A 29 2.91 -4.18 -12.31
N LYS A 30 2.86 -2.91 -11.90
CA LYS A 30 3.33 -2.46 -10.59
C LYS A 30 2.54 -3.08 -9.42
N ALA A 31 1.22 -3.17 -9.52
CA ALA A 31 0.37 -3.66 -8.44
C ALA A 31 0.63 -5.13 -8.11
N VAL A 32 0.69 -6.00 -9.13
CA VAL A 32 0.97 -7.44 -8.93
C VAL A 32 2.39 -7.67 -8.45
N GLN A 33 3.37 -6.94 -8.99
CA GLN A 33 4.76 -7.05 -8.54
C GLN A 33 4.91 -6.61 -7.09
N ALA A 34 4.34 -5.48 -6.70
CA ALA A 34 4.41 -4.98 -5.33
C ALA A 34 3.73 -5.92 -4.33
N MET A 35 2.55 -6.46 -4.70
CA MET A 35 1.86 -7.46 -3.90
C MET A 35 2.70 -8.73 -3.74
N GLN A 36 3.30 -9.24 -4.83
CA GLN A 36 4.16 -10.42 -4.78
C GLN A 36 5.43 -10.17 -3.95
N ASP A 37 6.10 -9.04 -4.15
CA ASP A 37 7.30 -8.67 -3.40
C ASP A 37 7.01 -8.57 -1.89
N TYR A 38 5.81 -8.10 -1.52
CA TYR A 38 5.33 -8.07 -0.14
C TYR A 38 5.03 -9.47 0.41
N ILE A 39 4.23 -10.28 -0.29
CA ILE A 39 3.83 -11.63 0.18
C ILE A 39 5.02 -12.58 0.27
N TYR A 40 5.95 -12.51 -0.68
CA TYR A 40 7.13 -13.38 -0.72
C TYR A 40 8.34 -12.80 0.03
N GLU A 41 8.13 -11.74 0.84
CA GLU A 41 9.16 -11.10 1.66
C GLU A 41 10.45 -10.74 0.87
N ARG A 42 10.30 -10.37 -0.41
CA ARG A 42 11.42 -10.04 -1.30
C ARG A 42 11.99 -8.64 -1.07
N GLY A 43 11.46 -7.94 -0.06
CA GLY A 43 11.78 -6.56 0.25
C GLY A 43 11.03 -5.60 -0.66
N ILE A 44 10.18 -4.77 -0.06
CA ILE A 44 9.51 -3.67 -0.74
C ILE A 44 9.67 -2.41 0.11
N SER A 45 10.09 -1.31 -0.52
CA SER A 45 10.28 -0.05 0.19
C SER A 45 8.95 0.61 0.52
N GLU A 46 8.89 1.33 1.64
CA GLU A 46 7.71 2.13 2.02
C GLU A 46 7.33 3.12 0.91
N LYS A 47 8.30 3.69 0.19
CA LYS A 47 8.02 4.57 -0.96
C LYS A 47 7.17 3.86 -2.02
N ARG A 48 7.54 2.63 -2.37
CA ARG A 48 6.80 1.84 -3.37
C ARG A 48 5.44 1.42 -2.83
N MET A 49 5.33 1.09 -1.54
CA MET A 49 4.03 0.84 -0.90
C MET A 49 3.11 2.06 -1.01
N LYS A 50 3.61 3.27 -0.69
CA LYS A 50 2.85 4.53 -0.79
C LYS A 50 2.35 4.76 -2.22
N GLU A 51 3.22 4.61 -3.22
CA GLU A 51 2.85 4.77 -4.63
C GLU A 51 1.68 3.86 -5.01
N ILE A 52 1.72 2.59 -4.60
CA ILE A 52 0.66 1.63 -4.89
C ILE A 52 -0.64 1.95 -4.16
N LEU A 53 -0.57 2.35 -2.88
CA LEU A 53 -1.75 2.73 -2.10
C LEU A 53 -2.47 3.94 -2.70
N VAL A 54 -1.71 4.92 -3.22
CA VAL A 54 -2.30 6.09 -3.89
C VAL A 54 -2.85 5.70 -5.26
N GLU A 55 -2.06 5.00 -6.09
CA GLU A 55 -2.38 4.70 -7.50
C GLU A 55 -3.50 3.64 -7.65
N TYR A 56 -3.53 2.63 -6.78
CA TYR A 56 -4.43 1.48 -6.88
C TYR A 56 -5.34 1.31 -5.66
N GLY A 57 -5.28 2.22 -4.68
CA GLY A 57 -6.04 2.10 -3.45
C GLY A 57 -6.85 3.31 -3.04
N HIS A 58 -6.64 4.46 -3.68
CA HIS A 58 -7.26 5.74 -3.29
C HIS A 58 -7.02 6.10 -1.81
N PHE A 59 -5.85 5.75 -1.28
CA PHE A 59 -5.46 6.13 0.07
C PHE A 59 -4.98 7.58 0.10
N GLU A 60 -5.46 8.33 1.08
CA GLU A 60 -4.88 9.61 1.44
C GLU A 60 -3.77 9.37 2.48
N ILE A 61 -2.58 9.92 2.23
CA ILE A 61 -1.40 9.72 3.08
C ILE A 61 -0.95 11.07 3.61
N GLU A 62 -1.23 11.34 4.88
CA GLU A 62 -0.81 12.55 5.58
C GLU A 62 0.44 12.27 6.44
N THR A 63 1.47 13.12 6.32
CA THR A 63 2.68 13.02 7.17
C THR A 63 2.53 13.96 8.36
N ILE A 64 2.44 13.40 9.57
CA ILE A 64 2.29 14.18 10.80
C ILE A 64 3.66 14.33 11.47
N VAL A 65 4.23 15.55 11.46
CA VAL A 65 5.46 15.90 12.18
C VAL A 65 5.08 16.61 13.48
N ARG A 66 5.49 16.06 14.64
CA ARG A 66 5.22 16.66 15.96
C ARG A 66 6.53 16.96 16.66
N TYR A 67 6.74 18.22 17.05
CA TYR A 67 7.80 18.61 17.96
C TYR A 67 7.28 18.50 19.41
N LYS A 68 8.09 17.93 20.30
CA LYS A 68 7.85 17.97 21.74
C LYS A 68 8.99 18.76 22.40
N PRO A 69 8.66 19.75 23.26
CA PRO A 69 9.65 20.57 23.96
C PRO A 69 10.46 19.76 24.98
#